data_AF-A0A452Z4A4-F1
#
_entry.id   AF-A0A452Z4A4-F1
#
_cell.length_a   1.000
_cell.length_b   1.000
_cell.length_c   1.000
_cell.angle_alpha   90.00
_cell.angle_beta   90.00
_cell.angle_gamma   90.00
#
_symmetry.space_group_name_H-M   'P 1'
#
loop_
_entity.id
_entity.type
_entity.pdbx_description
1 polymer ?
#
loop_
_entity_poly.entity_id
_entity_poly.type
_entity_poly.pdbx_seq_one_letter_code
_entity_poly.pdbx_strand_id
1 'polypeptide(L)'
;KFGVDESYKLTVPATGNPIYARIEAQTVFGALHALETFSQLCYFDFVLGVTGLHWAPWTIVDKPRFPYRGLLIDTARHYLPVPVIISVIDSMVYSKLNVLHWHIVDEQSFPLEIPSYPKLSNGAYSYSEKYTINDAIHIVQYAEKRGVNVLAEIDVPGHAGSWGVGYPSLWPSATCQQPLDVSNDFTFKVIDGILSVQILARFLSSSLSIWEVMKSIQVAGLPHHALNHGWFNMV
;
A
#
# COMPACT_ATOMS: atom_id res chain seq x y z
N LYS A 1 -9.16 -3.63 6.15
CA LYS A 1 -9.22 -5.10 6.43
C LYS A 1 -9.45 -5.81 5.10
N PHE A 2 -8.68 -6.85 4.77
CA PHE A 2 -8.89 -7.59 3.52
C PHE A 2 -10.26 -8.26 3.50
N GLY A 3 -10.94 -8.24 2.35
CA GLY A 3 -12.28 -8.81 2.19
C GLY A 3 -13.38 -8.06 2.96
N VAL A 4 -13.16 -6.82 3.37
CA VAL A 4 -14.22 -5.97 3.95
C VAL A 4 -15.33 -5.73 2.92
N ASP A 5 -16.57 -5.63 3.38
CA ASP A 5 -17.71 -5.37 2.51
C ASP A 5 -17.65 -3.93 1.96
N GLU A 6 -17.42 -3.83 0.65
CA GLU A 6 -17.33 -2.61 -0.13
C GLU A 6 -18.61 -2.35 -0.96
N SER A 7 -19.69 -3.13 -0.72
CA SER A 7 -20.95 -2.97 -1.43
C SER A 7 -21.75 -1.77 -0.94
N TYR A 8 -22.53 -1.19 -1.85
CA TYR A 8 -23.42 -0.09 -1.54
C TYR A 8 -24.66 -0.09 -2.43
N LYS A 9 -25.67 0.65 -1.96
CA LYS A 9 -26.85 1.03 -2.74
C LYS A 9 -26.98 2.54 -2.74
N LEU A 10 -27.05 3.14 -3.93
CA LEU A 10 -27.28 4.57 -4.13
C LEU A 10 -28.65 4.76 -4.80
N THR A 11 -29.50 5.54 -4.15
CA THR A 11 -30.83 5.91 -4.68
C THR A 11 -30.90 7.42 -4.86
N VAL A 12 -31.10 7.86 -6.10
CA VAL A 12 -31.30 9.26 -6.47
C VAL A 12 -32.74 9.38 -6.98
N PRO A 13 -33.62 10.14 -6.31
CA PRO A 13 -35.01 10.28 -6.71
C PRO A 13 -35.16 11.16 -7.96
N ALA A 14 -36.33 11.10 -8.60
CA ALA A 14 -36.71 12.05 -9.64
C ALA A 14 -36.91 13.44 -9.03
N THR A 15 -36.95 14.48 -9.87
CA THR A 15 -37.25 15.85 -9.44
C THR A 15 -38.56 15.89 -8.65
N GLY A 16 -38.52 16.34 -7.39
CA GLY A 16 -39.68 16.34 -6.49
C GLY A 16 -39.35 15.77 -5.12
N ASN A 17 -40.24 14.93 -4.57
CA ASN A 17 -40.09 14.35 -3.23
C ASN A 17 -39.64 12.87 -3.28
N PRO A 18 -38.64 12.45 -2.49
CA PRO A 18 -37.81 13.28 -1.61
C PRO A 18 -36.78 14.12 -2.39
N ILE A 19 -36.35 15.24 -1.82
CA ILE A 19 -35.30 16.11 -2.41
C ILE A 19 -33.87 15.67 -2.06
N TYR A 20 -33.69 14.49 -1.48
CA TYR A 20 -32.39 13.99 -1.04
C TYR A 20 -32.05 12.66 -1.73
N ALA A 21 -30.78 12.48 -2.09
CA ALA A 21 -30.24 11.17 -2.45
C ALA A 21 -29.94 10.35 -1.18
N ARG A 22 -29.98 9.03 -1.29
CA ARG A 22 -29.73 8.11 -0.18
C ARG A 22 -28.64 7.11 -0.54
N ILE A 23 -27.64 6.99 0.33
CA ILE A 23 -26.61 5.95 0.30
C ILE A 23 -26.87 4.97 1.43
N GLU A 24 -26.87 3.68 1.14
CA GLU A 24 -26.91 2.58 2.10
C GLU A 24 -25.67 1.71 1.88
N ALA A 25 -24.88 1.47 2.92
CA ALA A 25 -23.71 0.60 2.85
C ALA A 25 -23.50 -0.11 4.20
N GLN A 26 -22.97 -1.33 4.15
CA GLN A 26 -22.67 -2.10 5.37
C GLN A 26 -21.45 -1.55 6.13
N THR A 27 -20.54 -0.90 5.41
CA THR A 27 -19.33 -0.31 5.98
C THR A 27 -19.07 1.07 5.39
N VAL A 28 -18.15 1.81 6.04
CA VAL A 28 -17.67 3.10 5.53
C VAL A 28 -17.04 2.98 4.13
N PHE A 29 -16.44 1.83 3.80
CA PHE A 29 -15.79 1.63 2.50
C PHE A 29 -16.80 1.57 1.35
N GLY A 30 -17.94 0.90 1.55
CA GLY A 30 -19.05 0.96 0.60
C GLY A 30 -19.60 2.38 0.44
N ALA A 31 -19.70 3.14 1.53
CA ALA A 31 -20.14 4.53 1.48
C ALA A 31 -19.17 5.43 0.69
N LEU A 32 -17.85 5.24 0.82
CA LEU A 32 -16.85 5.95 0.02
C LEU A 32 -17.01 5.67 -1.48
N HIS A 33 -17.20 4.40 -1.86
CA HIS A 33 -17.45 4.02 -3.26
C HIS A 33 -18.76 4.58 -3.81
N ALA A 34 -19.79 4.68 -2.95
CA ALA A 34 -21.06 5.31 -3.30
C ALA A 34 -20.91 6.81 -3.54
N LEU A 35 -20.12 7.51 -2.72
CA LEU A 35 -19.83 8.93 -2.89
C LEU A 35 -19.07 9.19 -4.18
N GLU A 36 -18.09 8.35 -4.52
CA GLU A 36 -17.38 8.45 -5.79
C GLU A 36 -18.31 8.20 -6.98
N THR A 37 -19.21 7.23 -6.87
CA THR A 37 -20.20 6.99 -7.94
C THR A 37 -21.17 8.16 -8.05
N PHE A 38 -21.61 8.72 -6.93
CA PHE A 38 -22.47 9.90 -6.92
C PHE A 38 -21.79 11.13 -7.53
N SER A 39 -20.49 11.34 -7.27
CA SER A 39 -19.73 12.45 -7.85
C SER A 39 -19.72 12.39 -9.38
N GLN A 40 -19.64 11.18 -9.96
CA GLN A 40 -19.66 10.94 -11.41
C GLN A 40 -21.05 11.12 -12.04
N LEU A 41 -22.13 11.08 -11.25
CA LEU A 41 -23.49 11.40 -11.73
C LEU A 41 -23.74 12.91 -11.81
N CYS A 42 -22.95 13.70 -11.07
CA CYS A 42 -23.01 15.15 -11.09
C CYS A 42 -22.38 15.70 -12.38
N TYR A 43 -22.97 16.75 -12.91
CA TYR A 43 -22.42 17.52 -14.02
C TYR A 43 -22.50 19.01 -13.73
N PHE A 44 -21.67 19.78 -14.41
CA PHE A 44 -21.74 21.24 -14.36
C PHE A 44 -22.37 21.78 -15.64
N ASP A 45 -23.47 22.51 -15.50
CA ASP A 45 -24.09 23.26 -16.59
C ASP A 45 -23.36 24.60 -16.74
N PHE A 46 -22.57 24.74 -17.80
CA PHE A 46 -21.79 25.97 -18.06
C PHE A 46 -22.66 27.17 -18.45
N VAL A 47 -23.87 26.95 -18.97
CA VAL A 47 -24.77 28.04 -19.39
C VAL A 47 -25.48 28.61 -18.17
N LEU A 48 -26.00 27.72 -17.32
CA LEU A 48 -26.74 28.11 -16.12
C LEU A 48 -25.84 28.38 -14.91
N GLY A 49 -24.57 27.94 -14.95
CA GLY A 49 -23.62 28.09 -13.85
C GLY A 49 -24.00 27.25 -12.62
N VAL A 50 -24.71 26.13 -12.82
CA VAL A 50 -25.23 25.29 -11.73
C VAL A 50 -24.71 23.85 -11.85
N THR A 51 -24.55 23.18 -10.71
CA THR A 51 -24.32 21.74 -10.67
C THR A 51 -25.67 21.02 -10.69
N GLY A 52 -25.81 20.04 -11.57
CA GLY A 52 -27.01 19.23 -11.72
C GLY A 52 -26.70 17.73 -11.68
N LEU A 53 -27.75 16.92 -11.75
CA LEU A 53 -27.69 15.47 -11.91
C LEU A 53 -28.33 15.11 -13.26
N HIS A 54 -27.61 14.40 -14.11
CA HIS A 54 -28.19 13.93 -15.37
C HIS A 54 -29.08 12.70 -15.13
N TRP A 55 -30.22 12.65 -15.83
CA TRP A 55 -31.07 11.47 -15.98
C TRP A 55 -31.53 10.79 -14.68
N ALA A 56 -31.68 11.53 -13.58
CA ALA A 56 -32.41 11.03 -12.42
C ALA A 56 -33.86 10.67 -12.81
N PRO A 57 -34.46 9.63 -12.23
CA PRO A 57 -34.01 8.88 -11.05
C PRO A 57 -32.97 7.79 -11.33
N TRP A 58 -32.12 7.51 -10.35
CA TRP A 58 -31.16 6.39 -10.35
C TRP A 58 -31.40 5.44 -9.18
N THR A 59 -31.27 4.14 -9.43
CA THR A 59 -31.09 3.13 -8.38
C THR A 59 -29.92 2.25 -8.77
N ILE A 60 -28.82 2.39 -8.03
CA ILE A 60 -27.55 1.68 -8.28
C ILE A 60 -27.32 0.74 -7.10
N VAL A 61 -27.08 -0.53 -7.41
CA VAL A 61 -26.61 -1.54 -6.45
C VAL A 61 -25.31 -2.07 -7.00
N ASP A 62 -24.23 -1.87 -6.26
CA ASP A 62 -22.89 -2.11 -6.77
C ASP A 62 -22.00 -2.76 -5.70
N LYS A 63 -21.05 -3.56 -6.17
CA LYS A 63 -20.05 -4.24 -5.34
C LYS A 63 -18.87 -4.67 -6.21
N PRO A 64 -17.64 -4.71 -5.65
CA PRO A 64 -16.50 -5.21 -6.40
C PRO A 64 -16.64 -6.72 -6.66
N ARG A 65 -16.27 -7.16 -7.87
CA ARG A 65 -16.13 -8.60 -8.19
C ARG A 65 -14.97 -9.24 -7.42
N PHE A 66 -13.88 -8.49 -7.22
CA PHE A 66 -12.67 -8.96 -6.56
C PHE A 66 -12.29 -8.02 -5.40
N PRO A 67 -11.96 -8.56 -4.21
CA PRO A 67 -11.63 -7.76 -3.03
C PRO A 67 -10.23 -7.13 -3.10
N TYR A 68 -9.33 -7.65 -3.95
CA TYR A 68 -8.00 -7.08 -4.17
C TYR A 68 -7.96 -6.35 -5.51
N ARG A 69 -7.73 -5.03 -5.49
CA ARG A 69 -7.63 -4.20 -6.69
C ARG A 69 -6.45 -3.26 -6.53
N GLY A 70 -5.28 -3.73 -6.98
CA GLY A 70 -3.99 -3.14 -6.67
C GLY A 70 -3.40 -2.27 -7.77
N LEU A 71 -2.62 -1.27 -7.37
CA LEU A 71 -1.67 -0.54 -8.22
C LEU A 71 -0.29 -0.60 -7.56
N LEU A 72 0.73 -1.02 -8.33
CA LEU A 72 2.12 -1.00 -7.86
C LEU A 72 2.79 0.32 -8.23
N ILE A 73 3.44 0.96 -7.25
CA ILE A 73 4.40 2.03 -7.46
C ILE A 73 5.80 1.55 -7.06
N ASP A 74 6.79 1.94 -7.84
CA ASP A 74 8.20 1.63 -7.59
C ASP A 74 8.92 2.94 -7.29
N THR A 75 9.33 3.10 -6.03
CA THR A 75 10.04 4.29 -5.56
C THR A 75 11.54 4.07 -5.42
N ALA A 76 12.02 2.88 -5.78
CA ALA A 76 13.41 2.50 -5.69
C ALA A 76 14.17 2.80 -6.98
N ARG A 77 13.57 2.48 -8.13
CA ARG A 77 14.16 2.76 -9.45
C ARG A 77 14.17 4.25 -9.77
N HIS A 78 13.18 4.98 -9.25
CA HIS A 78 13.14 6.44 -9.26
C HIS A 78 12.40 6.92 -8.01
N TYR A 79 12.93 7.94 -7.35
CA TYR A 79 12.24 8.56 -6.22
C TYR A 79 10.93 9.23 -6.67
N LEU A 80 9.83 8.95 -5.97
CA LEU A 80 8.56 9.67 -6.15
C LEU A 80 8.33 10.61 -4.96
N PRO A 81 8.22 11.94 -5.17
CA PRO A 81 7.88 12.85 -4.09
C PRO A 81 6.56 12.46 -3.40
N VAL A 82 6.47 12.64 -2.09
CA VAL A 82 5.25 12.35 -1.31
C VAL A 82 3.97 12.93 -1.96
N PRO A 83 3.94 14.19 -2.45
CA PRO A 83 2.75 14.72 -3.13
C PRO A 83 2.33 13.94 -4.38
N VAL A 84 3.26 13.29 -5.08
CA VAL A 84 2.96 12.45 -6.24
C VAL A 84 2.28 11.15 -5.79
N ILE A 85 2.80 10.50 -4.75
CA ILE A 85 2.19 9.28 -4.17
C ILE A 85 0.75 9.59 -3.70
N ILE A 86 0.57 10.77 -3.09
CA ILE A 86 -0.74 11.27 -2.67
C ILE A 86 -1.71 11.42 -3.85
N SER A 87 -1.28 12.04 -4.96
CA SER A 87 -2.08 12.16 -6.19
C SER A 87 -2.40 10.80 -6.82
N VAL A 88 -1.49 9.83 -6.72
CA VAL A 88 -1.75 8.44 -7.15
C VAL A 88 -2.85 7.82 -6.31
N ILE A 89 -2.82 7.98 -4.99
CA ILE A 89 -3.89 7.50 -4.09
C ILE A 89 -5.24 8.14 -4.44
N ASP A 90 -5.29 9.45 -4.72
CA ASP A 90 -6.53 10.10 -5.15
C ASP A 90 -7.05 9.49 -6.48
N SER A 91 -6.15 9.24 -7.44
CA SER A 91 -6.51 8.62 -8.71
C SER A 91 -7.04 7.19 -8.55
N MET A 92 -6.48 6.44 -7.59
CA MET A 92 -6.97 5.11 -7.23
C MET A 92 -8.41 5.14 -6.72
N VAL A 93 -8.78 6.15 -5.93
CA VAL A 93 -10.14 6.33 -5.40
C VAL A 93 -11.15 6.52 -6.54
N TYR A 94 -10.83 7.35 -7.53
CA TYR A 94 -11.72 7.58 -8.69
C TYR A 94 -12.06 6.29 -9.44
N SER A 95 -11.12 5.33 -9.44
CA SER A 95 -11.28 4.01 -10.07
C SER A 95 -11.63 2.89 -9.09
N LYS A 96 -11.93 3.22 -7.82
CA LYS A 96 -12.22 2.28 -6.73
C LYS A 96 -11.14 1.21 -6.50
N LEU A 97 -9.87 1.49 -6.83
CA LEU A 97 -8.73 0.65 -6.44
C LEU A 97 -8.50 0.79 -4.94
N ASN A 98 -8.13 -0.30 -4.26
CA ASN A 98 -8.11 -0.36 -2.79
C ASN A 98 -6.81 -0.89 -2.18
N VAL A 99 -5.79 -1.16 -3.01
CA VAL A 99 -4.46 -1.55 -2.52
C VAL A 99 -3.38 -0.77 -3.28
N LEU A 100 -2.61 0.05 -2.57
CA LEU A 100 -1.36 0.60 -3.07
C LEU A 100 -0.27 -0.39 -2.72
N HIS A 101 0.22 -1.12 -3.72
CA HIS A 101 1.40 -1.96 -3.57
C HIS A 101 2.63 -1.05 -3.71
N TRP A 102 3.25 -0.73 -2.58
CA TRP A 102 4.38 0.17 -2.54
C TRP A 102 5.67 -0.65 -2.53
N HIS A 103 6.30 -0.77 -3.71
CA HIS A 103 7.64 -1.32 -3.87
C HIS A 103 8.66 -0.24 -3.51
N ILE A 104 9.12 -0.27 -2.26
CA ILE A 104 9.78 0.89 -1.64
C ILE A 104 11.28 0.95 -1.96
N VAL A 105 11.94 -0.21 -1.92
CA VAL A 105 13.40 -0.38 -2.04
C VAL A 105 13.74 -1.44 -3.08
N ASP A 106 14.87 -1.29 -3.75
CA ASP A 106 15.38 -2.23 -4.76
C ASP A 106 16.91 -2.06 -4.91
N GLU A 107 17.50 -2.65 -5.95
CA GLU A 107 18.93 -2.60 -6.24
C GLU A 107 19.47 -1.17 -6.32
N GLN A 108 18.70 -0.26 -6.93
CA GLN A 108 19.18 1.08 -7.30
C GLN A 108 19.10 2.07 -6.14
N SER A 109 18.10 1.94 -5.25
CA SER A 109 18.04 2.82 -4.08
C SER A 109 17.30 2.24 -2.88
N PHE A 110 17.70 2.71 -1.69
CA PHE A 110 17.04 2.47 -0.41
C PHE A 110 16.55 3.82 0.16
N PRO A 111 15.40 4.35 -0.29
CA PRO A 111 14.94 5.67 0.11
C PRO A 111 14.28 5.70 1.50
N LEU A 112 13.85 4.56 2.05
CA LEU A 112 13.14 4.52 3.33
C LEU A 112 14.09 4.63 4.53
N GLU A 113 13.75 5.48 5.50
CA GLU A 113 14.43 5.49 6.78
C GLU A 113 13.99 4.31 7.66
N ILE A 114 14.96 3.60 8.24
CA ILE A 114 14.73 2.51 9.18
C ILE A 114 15.48 2.85 10.48
N PRO A 115 14.78 3.22 11.58
CA PRO A 115 15.45 3.74 12.78
C PRO A 115 16.38 2.74 13.46
N SER A 116 16.05 1.45 13.38
CA SER A 116 16.89 0.34 13.88
C SER A 116 18.17 0.15 13.05
N TYR A 117 18.16 0.56 11.78
CA TYR A 117 19.26 0.42 10.81
C TYR A 117 19.43 1.69 9.97
N PRO A 118 19.80 2.84 10.59
CA PRO A 118 19.72 4.15 9.96
C PRO A 118 20.63 4.31 8.73
N LYS A 119 21.71 3.51 8.64
CA LYS A 119 22.63 3.56 7.51
C LYS A 119 22.03 2.97 6.23
N LEU A 120 20.93 2.20 6.28
CA LEU A 120 20.28 1.68 5.07
C LEU A 120 19.93 2.82 4.10
N SER A 121 19.42 3.94 4.64
CA SER A 121 19.10 5.14 3.84
C SER A 121 20.31 5.82 3.18
N ASN A 122 21.55 5.40 3.46
CA ASN A 122 22.71 5.83 2.70
C ASN A 122 22.68 5.29 1.25
N GLY A 123 21.89 4.24 0.99
CA GLY A 123 21.61 3.75 -0.35
C GLY A 123 20.58 4.58 -1.12
N ALA A 124 20.05 5.68 -0.58
CA ALA A 124 19.19 6.59 -1.34
C ALA A 124 19.99 7.39 -2.39
N TYR A 125 19.31 7.91 -3.42
CA TYR A 125 19.95 8.74 -4.46
C TYR A 125 20.57 10.03 -3.90
N SER A 126 19.92 10.65 -2.93
CA SER A 126 20.42 11.85 -2.26
C SER A 126 19.85 12.00 -0.86
N TYR A 127 20.30 13.02 -0.14
CA TYR A 127 19.74 13.37 1.17
C TYR A 127 18.24 13.73 1.10
N SER A 128 17.80 14.38 0.01
CA SER A 128 16.42 14.85 -0.18
C SER A 128 15.48 13.80 -0.79
N GLU A 129 16.02 12.72 -1.34
CA GLU A 129 15.26 11.65 -2.00
C GLU A 129 15.08 10.46 -1.06
N LYS A 130 14.55 10.77 0.14
CA LYS A 130 14.28 9.82 1.22
C LYS A 130 12.85 9.96 1.72
N TYR A 131 12.30 8.86 2.18
CA TYR A 131 11.06 8.84 2.95
C TYR A 131 11.41 8.75 4.43
N THR A 132 11.11 9.82 5.16
CA THR A 132 11.17 9.77 6.62
C THR A 132 10.06 8.89 7.16
N ILE A 133 10.17 8.53 8.44
CA ILE A 133 9.11 7.85 9.18
C ILE A 133 7.79 8.62 9.12
N ASN A 134 7.84 9.95 9.21
CA ASN A 134 6.65 10.78 9.15
C ASN A 134 6.03 10.78 7.75
N ASP A 135 6.84 10.73 6.70
CA ASP A 135 6.33 10.61 5.32
C ASP A 135 5.58 9.29 5.13
N ALA A 136 6.17 8.17 5.57
CA ALA A 136 5.53 6.87 5.49
C ALA A 136 4.21 6.83 6.29
N ILE A 137 4.19 7.36 7.51
CA ILE A 137 2.98 7.48 8.34
C ILE A 137 1.93 8.34 7.64
N HIS A 138 2.34 9.47 7.05
CA HIS A 138 1.44 10.37 6.35
C HIS A 138 0.77 9.69 5.14
N ILE A 139 1.56 8.96 4.33
CA ILE A 139 1.04 8.21 3.17
C ILE A 139 0.02 7.16 3.62
N VAL A 140 0.34 6.37 4.65
CA VAL A 140 -0.57 5.34 5.18
C VAL A 140 -1.88 5.95 5.69
N GLN A 141 -1.80 7.01 6.49
CA GLN A 141 -2.98 7.69 7.03
C GLN A 141 -3.83 8.35 5.93
N TYR A 142 -3.19 8.89 4.88
CA TYR A 142 -3.90 9.49 3.77
C TYR A 142 -4.68 8.45 2.95
N ALA A 143 -4.05 7.30 2.69
CA ALA A 143 -4.66 6.15 2.03
C ALA A 143 -5.82 5.57 2.85
N GLU A 144 -5.63 5.41 4.16
CA GLU A 144 -6.63 4.87 5.09
C GLU A 144 -7.93 5.68 5.05
N LYS A 145 -7.84 7.02 5.09
CA LYS A 145 -9.00 7.93 5.02
C LYS A 145 -9.81 7.80 3.73
N ARG A 146 -9.25 7.15 2.71
CA ARG A 146 -9.82 6.95 1.38
C ARG A 146 -10.18 5.49 1.09
N GLY A 147 -10.04 4.61 2.07
CA GLY A 147 -10.31 3.19 1.88
C GLY A 147 -9.27 2.45 1.05
N VAL A 148 -8.06 3.03 0.91
CA VAL A 148 -6.93 2.39 0.24
C VAL A 148 -6.00 1.79 1.29
N ASN A 149 -5.73 0.50 1.18
CA ASN A 149 -4.71 -0.17 1.99
C ASN A 149 -3.34 0.05 1.37
N VAL A 150 -2.28 0.15 2.18
CA VAL A 150 -0.91 0.23 1.66
C VAL A 150 -0.20 -1.08 1.99
N LEU A 151 0.19 -1.82 0.96
CA LEU A 151 1.01 -3.03 1.05
C LEU A 151 2.45 -2.63 0.79
N ALA A 152 3.27 -2.56 1.85
CA ALA A 152 4.68 -2.29 1.72
C ALA A 152 5.44 -3.55 1.25
N GLU A 153 6.29 -3.38 0.24
CA GLU A 153 7.18 -4.41 -0.26
C GLU A 153 8.64 -4.01 -0.04
N ILE A 154 9.39 -4.96 0.51
CA ILE A 154 10.84 -4.93 0.71
C ILE A 154 11.34 -6.24 0.09
N ASP A 155 11.78 -6.19 -1.16
CA ASP A 155 12.17 -7.39 -1.93
C ASP A 155 13.49 -7.96 -1.40
N VAL A 156 13.50 -9.28 -1.15
CA VAL A 156 14.65 -10.03 -0.65
C VAL A 156 14.60 -11.48 -1.18
N PRO A 157 15.75 -12.14 -1.37
CA PRO A 157 17.11 -11.63 -1.15
C PRO A 157 17.71 -10.93 -2.39
N GLY A 158 17.07 -11.03 -3.56
CA GLY A 158 17.43 -10.26 -4.76
C GLY A 158 17.15 -8.77 -4.58
N HIS A 159 17.39 -7.96 -5.61
CA HIS A 159 16.95 -6.56 -5.62
C HIS A 159 17.47 -5.73 -4.41
N ALA A 160 18.70 -6.01 -3.97
CA ALA A 160 19.21 -5.49 -2.69
C ALA A 160 20.57 -4.79 -2.76
N GLY A 161 21.04 -4.45 -3.96
CA GLY A 161 22.32 -3.75 -4.17
C GLY A 161 22.49 -2.50 -3.27
N SER A 162 21.47 -1.64 -3.20
CA SER A 162 21.49 -0.40 -2.43
C SER A 162 21.65 -0.59 -0.91
N TRP A 163 21.27 -1.75 -0.37
CA TRP A 163 21.28 -2.02 1.07
C TRP A 163 22.70 -2.02 1.62
N GLY A 164 23.63 -2.57 0.85
CA GLY A 164 25.03 -2.69 1.25
C GLY A 164 25.82 -1.38 1.20
N VAL A 165 25.29 -0.32 0.59
CA VAL A 165 25.89 1.02 0.66
C VAL A 165 26.01 1.49 2.11
N GLY A 166 24.98 1.22 2.91
CA GLY A 166 24.96 1.51 4.35
C GLY A 166 25.67 0.46 5.19
N TYR A 167 25.51 -0.81 4.82
CA TYR A 167 26.01 -1.97 5.54
C TYR A 167 26.68 -2.96 4.58
N PRO A 168 27.96 -2.75 4.20
CA PRO A 168 28.63 -3.57 3.18
C PRO A 168 28.69 -5.07 3.47
N SER A 169 28.56 -5.46 4.75
CA SER A 169 28.47 -6.87 5.16
C SER A 169 27.19 -7.58 4.69
N LEU A 170 26.20 -6.85 4.16
CA LEU A 170 25.01 -7.43 3.53
C LEU A 170 25.29 -7.96 2.13
N TRP A 171 26.37 -7.51 1.48
CA TRP A 171 26.79 -8.03 0.19
C TRP A 171 27.58 -9.33 0.35
N PRO A 172 27.38 -10.32 -0.55
CA PRO A 172 28.18 -11.54 -0.58
C PRO A 172 29.69 -11.29 -0.66
N SER A 173 30.09 -10.25 -1.41
CA SER A 173 31.46 -9.75 -1.40
C SER A 173 31.56 -8.31 -1.91
N ALA A 174 32.73 -7.69 -1.84
CA ALA A 174 32.96 -6.35 -2.39
C ALA A 174 32.73 -6.25 -3.91
N THR A 175 32.89 -7.36 -4.64
CA THR A 175 32.72 -7.43 -6.11
C THR A 175 31.40 -8.09 -6.52
N CYS A 176 30.68 -8.69 -5.58
CA CYS A 176 29.37 -9.31 -5.78
C CYS A 176 28.38 -8.70 -4.78
N GLN A 177 27.64 -7.68 -5.24
CA GLN A 177 26.80 -6.84 -4.39
C GLN A 177 25.33 -7.29 -4.34
N GLN A 178 25.02 -8.47 -4.88
CA GLN A 178 23.69 -9.07 -4.85
C GLN A 178 23.75 -10.58 -5.10
N PRO A 179 22.78 -11.38 -4.64
CA PRO A 179 21.68 -11.01 -3.70
C PRO A 179 22.23 -10.68 -2.30
N LEU A 180 21.38 -10.43 -1.30
CA LEU A 180 21.81 -10.37 0.11
C LEU A 180 22.59 -11.64 0.51
N ASP A 181 23.62 -11.49 1.34
CA ASP A 181 24.37 -12.63 1.87
C ASP A 181 23.55 -13.41 2.90
N VAL A 182 22.88 -14.46 2.44
CA VAL A 182 22.07 -15.37 3.27
C VAL A 182 22.89 -16.29 4.17
N SER A 183 24.23 -16.28 4.06
CA SER A 183 25.12 -17.00 4.97
C SER A 183 25.53 -16.16 6.19
N ASN A 184 25.23 -14.87 6.18
CA ASN A 184 25.56 -13.93 7.25
C ASN A 184 24.39 -13.73 8.21
N ASP A 185 24.57 -14.10 9.49
CA ASP A 185 23.57 -13.86 10.56
C ASP A 185 23.13 -12.40 10.68
N PHE A 186 24.00 -11.45 10.30
CA PHE A 186 23.66 -10.04 10.30
C PHE A 186 22.54 -9.71 9.31
N THR A 187 22.44 -10.41 8.18
CA THR A 187 21.37 -10.24 7.18
C THR A 187 20.00 -10.47 7.81
N PHE A 188 19.85 -11.57 8.57
CA PHE A 188 18.60 -11.89 9.24
C PHE A 188 18.27 -10.89 10.36
N LYS A 189 19.27 -10.41 11.11
CA LYS A 189 19.07 -9.34 12.10
C LYS A 189 18.54 -8.06 11.45
N VAL A 190 19.07 -7.67 10.29
CA VAL A 190 18.60 -6.52 9.54
C VAL A 190 17.15 -6.70 9.10
N ILE A 191 16.82 -7.85 8.50
CA ILE A 191 15.44 -8.17 8.09
C ILE A 191 14.49 -8.13 9.30
N ASP A 192 14.85 -8.78 10.41
CA ASP A 192 14.05 -8.79 11.63
C ASP A 192 13.82 -7.38 12.18
N GLY A 193 14.85 -6.55 12.21
CA GLY A 193 14.69 -5.18 12.71
C GLY A 193 14.03 -4.23 11.72
N ILE A 194 13.96 -4.54 10.41
CA ILE A 194 13.05 -3.88 9.47
C ILE A 194 11.62 -4.30 9.80
N LEU A 195 11.34 -5.61 9.88
CA LEU A 195 10.00 -6.18 10.13
C LEU A 195 9.43 -5.80 11.50
N SER A 196 10.29 -5.55 12.48
CA SER A 196 9.91 -5.14 13.84
C SER A 196 9.53 -3.66 13.97
N VAL A 197 9.71 -2.85 12.92
CA VAL A 197 9.34 -1.41 12.97
C VAL A 197 7.83 -1.29 13.07
N GLN A 198 7.35 -0.55 14.06
CA GLN A 198 5.93 -0.35 14.37
C GLN A 198 5.12 0.31 13.23
N ILE A 199 5.79 0.86 12.22
CA ILE A 199 5.18 1.36 10.98
C ILE A 199 4.72 0.18 10.10
N LEU A 200 5.48 -0.92 10.02
CA LEU A 200 4.99 -2.17 9.42
C LEU A 200 3.78 -2.70 10.17
N ALA A 201 3.73 -2.57 11.50
CA ALA A 201 2.51 -2.89 12.23
C ALA A 201 1.30 -2.02 11.82
N ARG A 202 1.50 -0.78 11.36
CA ARG A 202 0.43 0.06 10.78
C ARG A 202 0.07 -0.32 9.35
N PHE A 203 1.05 -0.67 8.50
CA PHE A 203 0.81 -1.30 7.20
C PHE A 203 0.00 -2.62 7.34
N LEU A 204 0.24 -3.36 8.41
CA LEU A 204 -0.43 -4.64 8.71
C LEU A 204 -1.79 -4.49 9.41
N SER A 205 -2.08 -3.34 10.03
CA SER A 205 -3.34 -3.14 10.76
C SER A 205 -4.58 -3.00 9.86
N SER A 206 -4.40 -2.71 8.57
CA SER A 206 -5.48 -2.59 7.59
C SER A 206 -5.50 -3.70 6.53
N SER A 207 -4.48 -4.54 6.39
CA SER A 207 -4.46 -5.61 5.38
C SER A 207 -3.69 -6.84 5.84
N LEU A 208 -4.36 -8.00 5.75
CA LEU A 208 -3.83 -9.37 5.78
C LEU A 208 -3.06 -9.74 7.06
N SER A 209 -3.45 -10.84 7.70
CA SER A 209 -2.53 -11.52 8.63
C SER A 209 -1.23 -11.80 7.87
N ILE A 210 -0.08 -11.47 8.45
CA ILE A 210 1.29 -11.77 7.98
C ILE A 210 1.38 -13.07 7.15
N TRP A 211 0.64 -14.11 7.58
CA TRP A 211 0.56 -15.43 6.97
C TRP A 211 0.02 -15.52 5.53
N GLU A 212 -0.88 -14.64 5.08
CA GLU A 212 -1.45 -14.75 3.71
C GLU A 212 -0.57 -14.09 2.65
N VAL A 213 0.14 -13.01 3.00
CA VAL A 213 1.17 -12.39 2.13
C VAL A 213 2.42 -13.26 2.09
N MET A 214 2.79 -13.90 3.22
CA MET A 214 3.89 -14.87 3.24
C MET A 214 3.60 -16.14 2.43
N LYS A 215 2.32 -16.51 2.20
CA LYS A 215 1.96 -17.62 1.30
C LYS A 215 2.14 -17.27 -0.18
N SER A 216 2.05 -16.01 -0.59
CA SER A 216 2.42 -15.62 -1.96
C SER A 216 3.94 -15.49 -2.16
N ILE A 217 4.71 -15.37 -1.07
CA ILE A 217 6.18 -15.36 -1.04
C ILE A 217 6.69 -16.74 -0.59
N GLN A 218 6.10 -17.82 -1.12
CA GLN A 218 6.55 -19.16 -0.79
C GLN A 218 7.87 -19.45 -1.51
N VAL A 219 8.94 -19.12 -0.78
CA VAL A 219 10.35 -19.44 -1.04
C VAL A 219 10.48 -20.91 -1.41
N ALA A 220 10.83 -21.15 -2.67
CA ALA A 220 11.36 -22.43 -3.12
C ALA A 220 12.76 -22.62 -2.49
N GLY A 221 12.81 -23.38 -1.39
CA GLY A 221 14.03 -24.05 -0.92
C GLY A 221 14.88 -23.28 0.10
N LEU A 222 14.67 -23.53 1.38
CA LEU A 222 15.69 -23.38 2.42
C LEU A 222 15.68 -24.58 3.38
N PRO A 223 16.83 -24.99 3.96
CA PRO A 223 17.00 -26.25 4.69
C PRO A 223 16.51 -26.20 6.15
N HIS A 224 16.24 -27.39 6.69
CA HIS A 224 15.60 -27.71 7.98
C HIS A 224 16.19 -27.14 9.29
N HIS A 225 17.18 -26.25 9.28
CA HIS A 225 17.81 -25.78 10.53
C HIS A 225 17.17 -24.53 11.18
N ALA A 226 16.19 -23.89 10.54
CA ALA A 226 15.45 -22.74 11.11
C ALA A 226 14.23 -23.14 11.99
N LEU A 227 14.17 -24.39 12.47
CA LEU A 227 12.99 -24.96 13.13
C LEU A 227 12.97 -24.87 14.68
N ASN A 228 13.97 -24.25 15.33
CA ASN A 228 14.12 -24.37 16.79
C ASN A 228 13.66 -23.20 17.66
N HIS A 229 12.95 -22.21 17.11
CA HIS A 229 12.31 -21.16 17.92
C HIS A 229 10.78 -21.22 17.79
N GLY A 230 10.17 -22.22 18.44
CA GLY A 230 8.94 -22.09 19.24
C GLY A 230 7.63 -21.50 18.69
N TRP A 231 7.47 -21.22 17.39
CA TRP A 231 6.29 -20.48 16.88
C TRP A 231 5.37 -21.26 15.92
N PHE A 232 5.37 -22.59 15.95
CA PHE A 232 4.38 -23.38 15.21
C PHE A 232 3.63 -24.35 16.12
N ASN A 233 2.37 -24.04 16.40
CA ASN A 233 1.38 -25.05 16.73
C ASN A 233 0.04 -24.73 16.03
N MET A 234 -0.33 -25.69 15.17
CA MET A 234 -1.66 -26.11 14.74
C MET A 234 -2.47 -25.28 13.72
N VAL A 235 -2.47 -25.86 12.49
CA VAL A 235 -3.53 -26.01 11.46
C VAL A 235 -4.01 -24.76 10.73
#